data_AF-A0A7G7G6V3-F1
#
_entry.id   AF-A0A7G7G6V3-F1
#
_cell.length_a   1.000
_cell.length_b   1.000
_cell.length_c   1.000
_cell.angle_alpha   90.00
_cell.angle_beta   90.00
_cell.angle_gamma   90.00
#
_symmetry.space_group_name_H-M   'P 1'
#
loop_
_entity.id
_entity.type
_entity.pdbx_description
1 polymer ?
#
loop_
_entity_poly.entity_id
_entity_poly.type
_entity_poly.pdbx_seq_one_letter_code
_entity_poly.pdbx_strand_id
1 'polypeptide(L)'
;MFSPDRQYGIKYGTLIEFAQGSPLAGKCFLVDNCGGEHLINELCGGPPIWNNEGTKVAIPVWKHTFLKGTIQKILIIDINNQECTLFRKKFRVLDFKSFNKNIIYGVDSPVHKTVEIHFDLNKEEVEEKYKI
;
A
#
# COMPACT_ATOMS: atom_id res chain seq x y z
N MET A 1 4.72 -11.09 0.33
CA MET A 1 4.96 -10.86 -1.11
C MET A 1 6.38 -10.35 -1.28
N PHE A 2 7.18 -10.95 -2.16
CA PHE A 2 8.59 -10.57 -2.34
C PHE A 2 8.78 -9.57 -3.48
N SER A 3 9.83 -8.75 -3.40
CA SER A 3 10.35 -7.99 -4.53
C SER A 3 10.76 -8.94 -5.67
N PRO A 4 10.80 -8.46 -6.94
CA PRO A 4 11.22 -9.27 -8.08
C PRO A 4 12.57 -9.98 -7.90
N ASP A 5 13.54 -9.31 -7.26
CA ASP A 5 14.87 -9.84 -6.94
C ASP A 5 14.94 -10.65 -5.63
N ARG A 6 13.81 -10.72 -4.91
CA ARG A 6 13.63 -11.40 -3.62
C ARG A 6 14.54 -10.90 -2.49
N GLN A 7 15.14 -9.73 -2.62
CA GLN A 7 15.93 -9.12 -1.55
C GLN A 7 15.05 -8.54 -0.44
N TYR A 8 13.81 -8.18 -0.77
CA TYR A 8 12.86 -7.62 0.19
C TYR A 8 11.53 -8.35 0.14
N GLY A 9 10.80 -8.31 1.25
CA GLY A 9 9.48 -8.90 1.40
C GLY A 9 8.52 -7.98 2.12
N ILE A 10 7.24 -8.08 1.78
CA ILE A 10 6.14 -7.55 2.58
C ILE A 10 5.48 -8.71 3.32
N LYS A 11 5.43 -8.60 4.64
CA LYS A 11 4.82 -9.57 5.56
C LYS A 11 3.68 -8.90 6.30
N TYR A 12 2.53 -9.58 6.36
CA TYR A 12 1.42 -9.18 7.21
C TYR A 12 1.47 -9.98 8.51
N GLY A 13 1.16 -9.31 9.62
CA GLY A 13 0.89 -9.96 10.89
C GLY A 13 -0.52 -10.57 10.92
N THR A 14 -1.10 -10.69 12.11
CA THR A 14 -2.50 -11.10 12.27
C THR A 14 -3.42 -10.15 11.54
N LEU A 15 -4.26 -10.70 10.66
CA LEU A 15 -5.27 -9.96 9.92
C LEU A 15 -6.59 -9.96 10.68
N ILE A 16 -7.31 -8.86 10.59
CA ILE A 16 -8.67 -8.68 11.09
C ILE A 16 -9.58 -8.29 9.94
N GLU A 17 -10.85 -8.66 10.02
CA GLU A 17 -11.91 -8.07 9.22
C GLU A 17 -12.54 -6.91 10.00
N PHE A 18 -12.91 -5.82 9.31
CA PHE A 18 -13.67 -4.74 9.97
C PHE A 18 -15.10 -5.17 10.35
N ALA A 19 -15.69 -6.06 9.56
CA ALA A 19 -16.94 -6.75 9.79
C ALA A 19 -16.96 -8.01 8.91
N GLN A 20 -17.86 -8.96 9.18
CA GLN A 20 -17.94 -10.21 8.42
C GLN A 20 -18.07 -9.94 6.92
N GLY A 21 -17.15 -10.47 6.12
CA GLY A 21 -17.11 -10.29 4.66
C GLY A 21 -16.58 -8.93 4.20
N SER A 22 -16.04 -8.13 5.13
CA SER A 22 -15.38 -6.86 4.81
C SER A 22 -13.91 -7.09 4.45
N PRO A 23 -13.27 -6.12 3.76
CA PRO A 23 -11.84 -6.18 3.51
C PRO A 23 -11.00 -6.39 4.78
N LEU A 24 -9.88 -7.10 4.59
CA LEU A 24 -8.92 -7.38 5.66
C LEU A 24 -8.02 -6.17 5.95
N ALA A 25 -7.57 -6.09 7.19
CA ALA A 25 -6.57 -5.15 7.65
C ALA A 25 -5.60 -5.81 8.63
N GLY A 26 -4.37 -5.29 8.73
CA GLY A 26 -3.45 -5.70 9.80
C GLY A 26 -2.11 -4.99 9.72
N LYS A 27 -1.25 -5.30 10.70
CA LYS A 27 0.12 -4.80 10.73
C LYS A 27 0.88 -5.30 9.51
N CYS A 28 1.67 -4.43 8.91
CA CYS A 28 2.49 -4.74 7.76
C CYS A 28 3.94 -4.39 8.03
N PHE A 29 4.82 -5.31 7.64
CA PHE A 29 6.26 -5.23 7.85
C PHE A 29 6.99 -5.32 6.51
N LEU A 30 8.04 -4.51 6.36
CA LEU A 30 9.08 -4.72 5.36
C LEU A 30 10.11 -5.68 5.96
N VAL A 31 10.41 -6.75 5.24
CA VAL A 31 11.38 -7.77 5.62
C VAL A 31 12.58 -7.62 4.69
N ASP A 32 13.77 -7.45 5.25
CA ASP A 32 15.01 -7.42 4.48
C ASP A 32 15.57 -8.84 4.21
N ASN A 33 16.65 -8.92 3.45
CA ASN A 33 17.32 -10.17 3.09
C ASN A 33 18.05 -10.85 4.27
N CYS A 34 18.27 -10.12 5.36
CA CYS A 34 18.83 -10.63 6.62
C CYS A 34 17.75 -11.15 7.57
N GLY A 35 16.46 -10.98 7.22
CA GLY A 35 15.31 -11.35 8.04
C GLY A 35 14.92 -10.28 9.08
N GLY A 36 15.48 -9.07 9.01
CA GLY A 36 15.05 -7.93 9.79
C GLY A 36 13.63 -7.49 9.40
N GLU A 37 12.78 -7.21 10.39
CA GLU A 37 11.40 -6.77 10.17
C GLU A 37 11.20 -5.32 10.63
N HIS A 38 10.80 -4.46 9.71
CA HIS A 38 10.50 -3.05 9.95
C HIS A 38 9.00 -2.82 9.85
N LEU A 39 8.37 -2.36 10.94
CA LEU A 39 6.95 -2.03 10.94
C LEU A 39 6.69 -0.82 10.04
N ILE A 40 5.84 -0.99 9.04
CA ILE A 40 5.49 0.05 8.06
C ILE A 40 4.24 0.80 8.50
N ASN A 41 3.19 0.06 8.85
CA ASN A 41 1.95 0.62 9.38
C ASN A 41 1.14 -0.46 10.10
N GLU A 42 0.35 -0.03 11.08
CA GLU A 42 -0.49 -0.87 11.91
C GLU A 42 -1.77 -1.36 11.19
N LEU A 43 -2.26 -0.60 10.21
CA LEU A 43 -3.56 -0.87 9.57
C LEU A 43 -3.45 -0.85 8.04
N CYS A 44 -2.75 -1.83 7.48
CA CYS A 44 -2.65 -2.01 6.03
C CYS A 44 -3.75 -2.93 5.50
N GLY A 45 -4.33 -2.56 4.35
CA GLY A 45 -5.08 -3.49 3.50
C GLY A 45 -4.15 -4.23 2.55
N GLY A 46 -4.70 -4.93 1.56
CA GLY A 46 -3.90 -5.64 0.57
C GLY A 46 -4.70 -6.12 -0.65
N PRO A 47 -4.00 -6.75 -1.62
CA PRO A 47 -2.57 -7.07 -1.59
C PRO A 47 -1.67 -5.84 -1.88
N PRO A 48 -0.41 -5.84 -1.40
CA PRO A 48 0.59 -4.87 -1.83
C PRO A 48 1.03 -5.19 -3.26
N ILE A 49 1.73 -4.27 -3.93
CA ILE A 49 2.33 -4.54 -5.25
C ILE A 49 3.70 -3.89 -5.38
N TRP A 50 4.68 -4.67 -5.85
CA TRP A 50 6.02 -4.16 -6.18
C TRP A 50 6.03 -3.54 -7.58
N ASN A 51 6.84 -2.51 -7.77
CA ASN A 51 7.16 -2.08 -9.12
C ASN A 51 8.02 -3.14 -9.84
N ASN A 52 8.00 -3.11 -11.17
CA ASN A 52 8.77 -4.04 -11.99
C ASN A 52 10.27 -4.06 -11.67
N GLU A 53 10.82 -2.93 -11.24
CA GLU A 53 12.23 -2.79 -10.88
C GLU A 53 12.56 -3.31 -9.46
N GLY A 54 11.55 -3.58 -8.62
CA GLY A 54 11.74 -4.04 -7.23
C GLY A 54 12.21 -2.99 -6.24
N THR A 55 12.33 -1.73 -6.67
CA THR A 55 12.82 -0.62 -5.84
C THR A 55 11.73 0.03 -5.00
N LYS A 56 10.45 -0.20 -5.33
CA LYS A 56 9.29 0.44 -4.69
C LYS A 56 8.16 -0.57 -4.50
N VAL A 57 7.41 -0.39 -3.42
CA VAL A 57 6.20 -1.17 -3.17
C VAL A 57 5.07 -0.26 -2.73
N ALA A 58 3.90 -0.46 -3.35
CA ALA A 58 2.66 0.22 -3.00
C ALA A 58 1.83 -0.66 -2.08
N ILE A 59 1.33 -0.06 -1.00
CA ILE A 59 0.55 -0.73 0.04
C ILE A 59 -0.71 0.08 0.31
N PRO A 60 -1.91 -0.53 0.26
CA PRO A 60 -3.13 0.13 0.71
C PRO A 60 -3.06 0.32 2.22
N VAL A 61 -3.29 1.54 2.71
CA VAL A 61 -3.36 1.82 4.15
C VAL A 61 -4.73 2.36 4.52
N TRP A 62 -5.32 1.79 5.56
CA TRP A 62 -6.60 2.25 6.09
C TRP A 62 -6.40 3.46 6.99
N LYS A 63 -7.27 4.45 6.86
CA LYS A 63 -7.33 5.61 7.74
C LYS A 63 -8.77 5.83 8.18
N HIS A 64 -8.97 5.98 9.48
CA HIS A 64 -10.26 6.42 10.01
C HIS A 64 -10.43 7.92 9.74
N THR A 65 -11.62 8.31 9.31
CA THR A 65 -11.99 9.70 9.09
C THR A 65 -13.28 10.00 9.84
N PHE A 66 -13.34 11.16 10.48
CA PHE A 66 -14.50 11.56 11.30
C PHE A 66 -15.83 11.61 10.53
N LEU A 67 -15.80 11.86 9.21
CA LEU A 67 -17.01 12.11 8.40
C LEU A 67 -17.33 11.04 7.36
N LYS A 68 -16.38 10.18 6.98
CA LYS A 68 -16.56 9.21 5.87
C LYS A 68 -16.28 7.76 6.29
N GLY A 69 -16.19 7.49 7.60
CA GLY A 69 -15.78 6.19 8.11
C GLY A 69 -14.33 5.87 7.75
N THR A 70 -14.04 4.62 7.42
CA THR A 70 -12.71 4.15 7.06
C THR A 70 -12.49 4.29 5.54
N ILE A 71 -11.38 4.90 5.15
CA ILE A 71 -10.93 5.03 3.76
C ILE A 71 -9.60 4.34 3.56
N GLN A 72 -9.21 4.10 2.30
CA GLN A 72 -7.84 3.76 1.96
C GLN A 72 -7.06 4.93 1.37
N LYS A 73 -5.75 4.89 1.56
CA LYS A 73 -4.75 5.70 0.87
C LYS A 73 -3.64 4.79 0.34
N ILE A 74 -2.80 5.33 -0.53
CA ILE A 74 -1.63 4.63 -1.06
C ILE A 74 -0.40 5.07 -0.26
N LEU A 75 0.27 4.10 0.36
CA LEU A 75 1.61 4.26 0.93
C LEU A 75 2.62 3.65 -0.04
N ILE A 76 3.70 4.38 -0.33
CA ILE A 76 4.83 3.90 -1.11
C ILE A 76 6.03 3.76 -0.20
N ILE A 77 6.66 2.60 -0.23
CA ILE A 77 8.00 2.41 0.33
C ILE A 77 8.98 2.47 -0.82
N ASP A 78 9.95 3.38 -0.77
CA ASP A 78 11.10 3.45 -1.66
C ASP A 78 12.33 2.88 -0.97
N ILE A 79 12.77 1.71 -1.44
CA ILE A 79 13.88 0.96 -0.85
C ILE A 79 15.20 1.68 -1.02
N ASN A 80 15.42 2.29 -2.20
CA ASN A 80 16.68 2.97 -2.51
C ASN A 80 16.87 4.20 -1.63
N ASN A 81 15.78 4.91 -1.35
CA ASN A 81 15.80 6.11 -0.53
C ASN A 81 15.52 5.84 0.96
N GLN A 82 15.23 4.60 1.33
CA GLN A 82 14.78 4.18 2.67
C GLN A 82 13.68 5.10 3.22
N GLU A 83 12.63 5.29 2.43
CA GLU A 83 11.60 6.29 2.71
C GLU A 83 10.19 5.76 2.45
N CYS A 84 9.28 6.14 3.32
CA CYS A 84 7.85 5.93 3.18
C CYS A 84 7.17 7.25 2.78
N THR A 85 6.33 7.20 1.75
CA THR A 85 5.54 8.34 1.27
C THR A 85 4.06 7.99 1.24
N LEU A 86 3.26 8.67 2.06
CA LEU A 86 1.80 8.55 2.08
C LEU A 86 1.20 9.64 1.21
N PHE A 87 0.32 9.25 0.29
CA PHE A 87 -0.35 10.20 -0.60
C PHE A 87 -1.72 10.63 -0.08
N ARG A 88 -2.11 11.88 -0.37
CA ARG A 88 -3.34 12.50 0.15
C ARG A 88 -4.61 11.94 -0.46
N LYS A 89 -4.55 11.43 -1.70
CA LYS A 89 -5.71 10.92 -2.45
C LYS A 89 -6.38 9.77 -1.70
N LYS A 90 -7.71 9.80 -1.69
CA LYS A 90 -8.55 8.90 -0.89
C LYS A 90 -9.26 7.90 -1.80
N PHE A 91 -9.35 6.67 -1.34
CA PHE A 91 -9.97 5.55 -2.04
C PHE A 91 -10.92 4.80 -1.09
N ARG A 92 -11.83 4.01 -1.66
CA ARG A 92 -12.76 3.16 -0.90
C ARG A 92 -12.09 1.83 -0.59
N VAL A 93 -11.75 1.07 -1.62
CA VAL A 93 -11.04 -0.22 -1.54
C VAL A 93 -10.19 -0.36 -2.78
N LEU A 94 -8.87 -0.38 -2.61
CA LEU A 94 -7.88 -0.50 -3.66
C LEU A 94 -7.65 -1.95 -4.02
N ASP A 95 -7.66 -2.22 -5.32
CA ASP A 95 -7.19 -3.48 -5.91
C ASP A 95 -6.17 -3.13 -6.99
N PHE A 96 -4.89 -3.24 -6.61
CA PHE A 96 -3.78 -2.93 -7.50
C PHE A 96 -3.62 -4.03 -8.57
N LYS A 97 -3.34 -3.61 -9.80
CA LYS A 97 -3.15 -4.50 -10.95
C LYS A 97 -1.72 -4.52 -11.47
N SER A 98 -1.07 -3.36 -11.57
CA SER A 98 0.34 -3.29 -11.94
C SER A 98 1.00 -2.04 -11.37
N PHE A 99 2.33 -2.09 -11.25
CA PHE A 99 3.13 -0.95 -10.86
C PHE A 99 4.38 -0.90 -11.74
N ASN A 100 4.46 0.11 -12.60
CA ASN A 100 5.56 0.28 -13.54
C ASN A 100 6.23 1.64 -13.29
N LYS A 101 7.52 1.62 -12.92
CA LYS A 101 8.28 2.80 -12.51
C LYS A 101 7.59 3.57 -11.37
N ASN A 102 6.93 4.68 -11.71
CA ASN A 102 6.23 5.58 -10.79
C ASN A 102 4.72 5.64 -11.08
N ILE A 103 4.17 4.66 -11.80
CA ILE A 103 2.75 4.64 -12.15
C ILE A 103 2.11 3.34 -11.67
N ILE A 104 1.09 3.49 -10.83
CA ILE A 104 0.27 2.38 -10.32
C ILE A 104 -1.04 2.36 -11.11
N TYR A 105 -1.38 1.16 -11.59
CA TYR A 105 -2.64 0.85 -12.22
C TYR A 105 -3.45 -0.05 -11.30
N GLY A 106 -4.74 0.22 -11.17
CA GLY A 106 -5.62 -0.54 -10.31
C GLY A 106 -7.07 -0.17 -10.50
N VAL A 107 -7.90 -0.61 -9.56
CA VAL A 107 -9.30 -0.19 -9.46
C VAL A 107 -9.63 0.24 -8.03
N ASP A 108 -10.50 1.24 -7.92
CA ASP A 108 -11.17 1.62 -6.68
C ASP A 108 -12.54 0.97 -6.65
N SER A 109 -12.86 0.33 -5.52
CA SER A 109 -14.12 -0.36 -5.26
C SER A 109 -14.39 -1.48 -6.28
N PRO A 110 -13.60 -2.56 -6.25
CA PRO A 110 -13.66 -3.64 -7.25
C PRO A 110 -15.01 -4.34 -7.33
N VAL A 111 -15.80 -4.34 -6.25
CA VAL A 111 -17.11 -5.04 -6.19
C VAL A 111 -18.27 -4.11 -6.58
N HIS A 112 -18.17 -2.81 -6.31
CA HIS A 112 -19.31 -1.88 -6.43
C HIS A 112 -18.89 -0.51 -6.95
N LYS A 113 -19.47 -0.05 -8.07
CA LYS A 113 -19.15 1.25 -8.70
C LYS A 113 -17.64 1.39 -8.89
N THR A 114 -17.08 0.41 -9.61
CA THR A 114 -15.66 0.31 -9.89
C THR A 114 -15.17 1.48 -10.71
N VAL A 115 -14.05 2.07 -10.31
CA VAL A 115 -13.40 3.18 -11.00
C VAL A 115 -11.95 2.80 -11.27
N GLU A 116 -11.50 2.96 -12.52
CA GLU A 116 -10.10 2.73 -12.86
C GLU A 116 -9.18 3.74 -12.17
N ILE A 117 -8.02 3.27 -11.75
CA ILE A 117 -6.98 4.08 -11.12
C ILE A 117 -5.78 4.13 -12.05
N HIS A 118 -5.42 5.35 -12.42
CA HIS A 118 -4.11 5.72 -12.95
C HIS A 118 -3.45 6.67 -11.95
N PHE A 119 -2.46 6.19 -11.21
CA PHE A 119 -1.86 6.93 -10.11
C PHE A 119 -0.37 7.14 -10.36
N ASP A 120 -0.01 8.38 -10.74
CA ASP A 120 1.37 8.80 -11.05
C ASP A 120 2.00 9.47 -9.82
N LEU A 121 2.97 8.80 -9.22
CA LEU A 121 3.62 9.25 -7.99
C LEU A 121 4.25 10.65 -8.10
N ASN A 122 4.57 11.10 -9.32
CA ASN A 122 5.21 12.40 -9.54
C ASN A 122 4.20 13.57 -9.60
N LYS A 123 2.91 13.26 -9.76
CA LYS A 123 1.84 14.27 -9.90
C LYS A 123 0.93 14.35 -8.69
N GLU A 124 0.84 13.26 -7.94
CA GLU A 124 -0.09 13.12 -6.84
C GLU A 124 0.44 13.83 -5.57
N GLU A 125 -0.47 14.44 -4.83
CA GLU A 125 -0.12 15.23 -3.64
C GLU A 125 0.34 14.32 -2.49
N VAL A 126 1.52 14.62 -1.95
CA VAL A 126 2.07 13.94 -0.77
C VAL A 126 1.42 14.50 0.50
N GLU A 127 0.93 13.61 1.35
CA GLU A 127 0.40 13.97 2.66
C GLU A 127 1.48 13.89 3.75
N GLU A 128 2.26 12.81 3.75
CA GLU A 128 3.25 12.53 4.77
C GLU A 128 4.44 11.80 4.17
N LYS A 129 5.64 12.06 4.68
CA LYS A 129 6.88 11.41 4.25
C LYS A 129 7.78 11.20 5.46
N TYR A 130 8.30 9.99 5.63
CA TYR A 130 9.12 9.60 6.77
C TYR A 130 10.16 8.54 6.38
N LYS A 131 11.24 8.43 7.15
CA LYS A 131 12.27 7.40 6.98
C LYS A 131 11.84 6.07 7.58
N ILE A 132 12.30 4.98 6.98
CA ILE A 132 12.12 3.61 7.48
C ILE A 132 13.00 3.39 8.72
#